data_AF-A0A2G4HWQ6-F1
#
_entry.id   AF-A0A2G4HWQ6-F1
#
_cell.length_a   1.000
_cell.length_b   1.000
_cell.length_c   1.000
_cell.angle_alpha   90.00
_cell.angle_beta   90.00
_cell.angle_gamma   90.00
#
_symmetry.space_group_name_H-M   'P 1'
#
loop_
_entity.id
_entity.type
_entity.pdbx_description
1 polymer ?
#
loop_
_entity_poly.entity_id
_entity_poly.type
_entity_poly.pdbx_seq_one_letter_code
_entity_poly.pdbx_strand_id
1 'polypeptide(L)' 'MPNIFTLIGEQCRIKGVIIDKDVIIPPKTEIGYARAADAKRFKVTESGLVVISKEMKLHASLDPSG' A
#
# COMPACT_ATOMS: atom_id res chain seq x y z
N MET A 1 -23.66 -9.49 6.91
CA MET A 1 -22.95 -8.34 6.29
C MET A 1 -21.46 -8.58 6.50
N PRO A 2 -20.63 -8.68 5.46
CA PRO A 2 -19.18 -8.73 5.66
C PRO A 2 -18.72 -7.40 6.27
N ASN A 3 -17.92 -7.47 7.35
CA ASN A 3 -17.30 -6.28 7.92
C ASN A 3 -16.20 -5.83 6.96
N ILE A 4 -16.38 -4.65 6.37
CA ILE A 4 -15.41 -4.04 5.44
C ILE A 4 -14.53 -3.12 6.26
N PHE A 5 -13.28 -3.51 6.48
CA PHE A 5 -12.30 -2.69 7.19
C PHE A 5 -11.00 -2.65 6.39
N THR A 6 -10.33 -1.50 6.42
CA THR A 6 -8.98 -1.34 5.87
C THR A 6 -8.00 -1.46 7.03
N LEU A 7 -7.06 -2.41 6.96
CA LEU A 7 -6.03 -2.60 7.98
C LEU A 7 -4.72 -1.98 7.51
N ILE A 8 -4.12 -1.17 8.38
CA ILE A 8 -2.79 -0.62 8.17
C ILE A 8 -1.87 -1.28 9.18
N GLY A 9 -0.90 -2.05 8.70
CA GLY A 9 0.08 -2.72 9.54
C GLY A 9 0.97 -1.75 10.29
N GLU A 10 1.60 -2.23 11.36
CA GLU A 10 2.47 -1.40 12.20
C GLU A 10 3.64 -0.82 11.42
N GLN A 11 4.10 0.37 11.82
CA GLN A 11 5.25 1.07 11.22
C GLN A 11 5.12 1.37 9.72
N CYS A 12 3.90 1.38 9.17
CA CYS A 12 3.68 1.87 7.82
C CYS A 12 3.98 3.37 7.71
N ARG A 13 4.48 3.78 6.55
CA ARG A 13 4.58 5.19 6.17
C ARG A 13 3.80 5.40 4.88
N ILE A 14 2.79 6.26 4.93
CA ILE A 14 1.86 6.47 3.81
C ILE A 14 1.73 7.97 3.56
N LYS A 15 1.96 8.42 2.32
CA LYS A 15 1.84 9.82 1.93
C LYS A 15 1.24 9.97 0.53
N GLY A 16 0.17 10.76 0.39
CA GLY A 16 -0.43 11.01 -0.93
C GLY A 16 -0.95 9.73 -1.61
N VAL A 17 -1.64 8.89 -0.84
CA VAL A 17 -2.13 7.59 -1.31
C VAL A 17 -3.65 7.53 -1.17
N ILE A 18 -4.31 7.01 -2.19
CA ILE A 18 -5.72 6.61 -2.16
C ILE A 18 -5.75 5.10 -1.94
N ILE A 19 -6.39 4.67 -0.84
CA ILE A 19 -6.53 3.27 -0.47
C ILE A 19 -8.01 2.93 -0.55
N ASP A 20 -8.36 1.95 -1.37
CA ASP A 20 -9.73 1.46 -1.51
C ASP A 20 -10.19 0.73 -0.24
N LYS A 21 -11.49 0.43 -0.15
CA LYS A 21 -12.08 -0.34 0.94
C LYS A 21 -11.57 -1.78 0.93
N ASP A 22 -11.50 -2.39 2.12
CA ASP A 22 -11.15 -3.81 2.29
C ASP A 22 -9.70 -4.14 1.87
N VAL A 23 -8.81 -3.16 1.98
CA VAL A 23 -7.38 -3.31 1.69
C VAL A 23 -6.60 -3.56 2.98
N ILE A 24 -5.66 -4.49 2.93
CA ILE A 24 -4.71 -4.76 4.02
C ILE A 24 -3.33 -4.29 3.55
N ILE A 25 -2.80 -3.28 4.21
CA ILE A 25 -1.41 -2.83 4.03
C ILE A 25 -0.54 -3.57 5.04
N PRO A 26 0.45 -4.37 4.61
CA PRO A 26 1.32 -5.09 5.54
C PRO A 26 2.19 -4.16 6.39
N PRO A 27 2.67 -4.61 7.57
CA PRO A 27 3.58 -3.82 8.40
C PRO A 27 4.83 -3.34 7.64
N LYS A 28 5.43 -2.25 8.09
CA LYS A 28 6.66 -1.65 7.53
C LYS A 28 6.57 -1.27 6.05
N THR A 29 5.35 -1.16 5.50
CA THR A 29 5.16 -0.75 4.10
C THR A 29 5.36 0.76 3.96
N GLU A 30 6.18 1.18 3.00
CA GLU A 30 6.31 2.58 2.58
C GLU A 30 5.66 2.81 1.21
N ILE A 31 4.70 3.74 1.13
CA ILE A 31 3.97 4.09 -0.11
C ILE A 31 3.89 5.62 -0.25
N GLY A 32 4.24 6.11 -1.44
CA GLY A 32 4.11 7.52 -1.81
C GLY A 32 5.28 8.41 -1.37
N TYR A 33 6.42 7.80 -1.06
CA TYR A 33 7.68 8.50 -0.75
C TYR A 33 8.68 8.45 -1.92
N ALA A 34 8.56 7.47 -2.81
CA ALA A 34 9.54 7.24 -3.87
C ALA A 34 8.80 6.96 -5.19
N ARG A 35 8.45 8.03 -5.92
CA ARG A 35 7.63 7.97 -7.15
C ARG A 35 8.06 6.86 -8.12
N ALA A 36 9.37 6.72 -8.37
CA ALA A 36 9.89 5.71 -9.29
C ALA A 36 9.71 4.27 -8.77
N ALA A 37 9.83 4.04 -7.45
CA ALA A 37 9.59 2.74 -6.84
C ALA A 37 8.09 2.44 -6.72
N ASP A 38 7.29 3.46 -6.37
CA ASP A 38 5.84 3.37 -6.30
C ASP A 38 5.23 3.06 -7.69
N ALA A 39 5.70 3.71 -8.76
CA ALA A 39 5.22 3.47 -10.12
C ALA A 39 5.55 2.07 -10.66
N LYS A 40 6.54 1.38 -10.09
CA LYS A 40 6.83 -0.03 -10.43
C LYS A 40 5.86 -1.00 -9.78
N ARG A 41 5.27 -0.61 -8.65
CA ARG A 41 4.40 -1.48 -7.82
C ARG A 41 2.92 -1.16 -7.99
N PHE A 42 2.61 0.12 -8.26
CA PHE A 42 1.29 0.71 -8.12
C PHE A 42 0.98 1.66 -9.28
N LYS A 43 -0.31 1.94 -9.47
CA LYS A 43 -0.74 3.03 -10.33
C LYS A 43 -0.43 4.35 -9.63
N VAL A 44 0.33 5.20 -10.29
CA VAL A 44 0.67 6.56 -9.81
C VAL A 44 0.14 7.58 -10.80
N THR A 45 -0.62 8.57 -10.32
CA THR A 45 -1.13 9.66 -11.15
C THR A 45 -0.01 10.61 -11.58
N GLU A 46 -0.28 11.43 -12.59
CA GLU A 46 0.59 12.53 -12.98
C GLU A 46 0.89 13.48 -11.82
N SER A 47 -0.12 13.78 -11.00
CA SER A 47 -0.02 14.62 -9.81
C SER A 47 0.73 13.99 -8.63
N GLY A 48 1.10 12.71 -8.69
CA GLY A 48 1.87 12.05 -7.61
C GLY A 48 1.07 11.19 -6.65
N LEU A 49 -0.22 10.98 -6.88
CA LEU A 49 -1.04 10.14 -6.02
C LEU A 49 -0.85 8.67 -6.35
N VAL A 50 -0.61 7.86 -5.33
CA VAL A 50 -0.55 6.40 -5.47
C VAL A 50 -1.94 5.81 -5.22
N VAL A 51 -2.39 4.87 -6.05
CA VAL A 51 -3.70 4.21 -5.92
C VAL A 51 -3.51 2.73 -5.58
N ILE A 52 -4.08 2.30 -4.45
CA ILE A 52 -4.13 0.91 -4.00
C ILE A 52 -5.56 0.40 -4.09
N SER A 53 -5.82 -0.50 -5.03
CA SER A 53 -7.15 -1.07 -5.29
C SER A 53 -7.38 -2.35 -4.48
N LYS A 54 -8.65 -2.67 -4.20
CA LYS A 54 -9.04 -3.88 -3.44
C LYS A 54 -8.48 -5.20 -4.00
N GLU A 55 -8.32 -5.29 -5.32
CA GLU A 55 -7.84 -6.51 -5.99
C GLU A 55 -6.32 -6.71 -5.86
N MET A 56 -5.60 -5.71 -5.35
CA MET A 56 -4.16 -5.74 -5.25
C MET A 56 -3.71 -6.48 -3.99
N LYS A 57 -3.02 -7.60 -4.19
CA LYS A 57 -2.37 -8.32 -3.09
C LYS A 57 -1.03 -7.66 -2.76
N LEU A 58 -0.96 -7.01 -1.60
CA LEU A 58 0.28 -6.51 -1.04
C LEU A 58 0.95 -7.64 -0.27
N HIS A 59 2.02 -8.19 -0.83
CA HIS A 59 2.85 -9.15 -0.13
C HIS A 59 3.89 -8.39 0.69
N ALA A 60 3.96 -8.63 2.00
CA ALA A 60 5.16 -8.28 2.74
C ALA A 60 6.30 -9.10 2.14
N SER A 61 7.41 -8.46 1.77
CA SER A 61 8.67 -9.19 1.66
C SER A 61 8.97 -9.69 3.07
N LEU A 62 8.63 -10.95 3.34
CA LEU A 62 9.23 -11.69 4.44
C LEU A 62 10.69 -11.81 4.07
N ASP A 63 11.53 -10.86 4.50
CA ASP A 63 12.95 -11.12 4.61
C ASP A 63 13.05 -12.28 5.63
N PRO A 64 13.38 -13.53 5.23
CA PRO A 64 13.45 -14.66 6.15
C PRO A 64 14.72 -14.59 7.01
N SER A 65 15.55 -13.58 6.80
CA SER A 65 16.84 -13.38 7.45
C SER A 65 16.73 -12.26 8.47
N GLY A 66 16.19 -12.62 9.63
CA GLY A 66 16.72 -12.17 10.91
C GLY A 66 17.73 -13.20 11.38
#